data_AF-A0A4Y2TX71-F1
#
_entry.id   AF-A0A4Y2TX71-F1
#
_cell.length_a   1.000
_cell.length_b   1.000
_cell.length_c   1.000
_cell.angle_alpha   90.00
_cell.angle_beta   90.00
_cell.angle_gamma   90.00
#
_symmetry.space_group_name_H-M   'P 1'
#
loop_
_entity.id
_entity.type
_entity.pdbx_description
1 polymer ?
#
loop_
_entity_poly.entity_id
_entity_poly.type
_entity_poly.pdbx_seq_one_letter_code
_entity_poly.pdbx_strand_id
1 'polypeptide(L)'
;MAKFGIKEYCNMLLIYHECGRRAKSAARLYRERFPEGRHPARQTILKVVTRFRETGCVTSRPRVRKPRNVGRKVQPEDVLAYAFAHPQSNSPEPSLAINKGSTRYK
;
A
#
# COMPACT_ATOMS: atom_id res chain seq x y z
N MET A 1 -12.41 -1.03 -3.24
CA MET A 1 -13.01 -2.29 -3.76
C MET A 1 -13.49 -3.08 -2.56
N ALA A 2 -14.57 -3.85 -2.68
CA ALA A 2 -14.99 -4.75 -1.60
C ALA A 2 -13.83 -5.69 -1.24
N LYS A 3 -13.63 -6.00 0.04
CA LYS A 3 -12.55 -6.89 0.50
C LYS A 3 -12.93 -8.34 0.13
N PHE A 4 -12.49 -8.77 -1.04
CA PHE A 4 -12.40 -10.18 -1.40
C PHE A 4 -10.95 -10.66 -1.15
N GLY A 5 -10.79 -11.94 -0.86
CA GLY A 5 -9.51 -12.62 -0.79
C GLY A 5 -8.88 -12.81 -2.18
N ILE A 6 -7.58 -13.14 -2.20
CA ILE A 6 -6.85 -13.27 -3.46
C ILE A 6 -7.40 -14.37 -4.36
N LYS A 7 -7.83 -15.50 -3.77
CA LYS A 7 -8.46 -16.61 -4.49
C LYS A 7 -9.76 -16.17 -5.15
N GLU A 8 -10.59 -15.42 -4.44
CA GLU A 8 -11.86 -14.92 -4.97
C GLU A 8 -11.63 -13.97 -6.15
N TYR A 9 -10.62 -13.10 -6.10
CA TYR A 9 -10.23 -12.26 -7.22
C TYR A 9 -9.73 -13.05 -8.44
N CYS A 10 -8.91 -14.08 -8.22
CA CYS A 10 -8.47 -14.96 -9.30
C CYS A 10 -9.67 -15.67 -9.95
N ASN A 11 -10.59 -16.19 -9.15
CA ASN A 11 -11.82 -16.82 -9.63
C ASN A 11 -12.67 -15.84 -10.45
N MET A 12 -12.75 -14.56 -10.05
CA MET A 12 -13.45 -13.52 -10.83
C MET A 12 -12.82 -13.32 -12.22
N LEU A 13 -11.49 -13.32 -12.32
CA LEU A 13 -10.79 -13.19 -13.61
C LEU A 13 -11.02 -14.41 -14.50
N LEU A 14 -10.86 -15.62 -13.95
CA LEU A 14 -11.06 -16.86 -14.69
C LEU A 14 -12.47 -16.96 -15.27
N ILE A 15 -13.48 -16.74 -14.43
CA ILE A 15 -14.90 -16.78 -14.84
C ILE A 15 -15.23 -15.66 -15.84
N TYR A 16 -14.61 -14.48 -15.70
CA TYR A 16 -14.79 -13.39 -16.67
C TYR A 16 -14.30 -13.77 -18.07
N HIS A 17 -13.15 -14.44 -18.16
CA HIS A 17 -12.61 -14.90 -19.43
C HIS A 17 -13.42 -16.04 -20.03
N GLU A 18 -13.86 -16.99 -19.21
CA GLU A 18 -14.74 -18.08 -19.64
C GLU A 18 -16.08 -17.56 -20.18
N CYS A 19 -16.63 -16.51 -19.56
CA CYS A 19 -17.84 -15.83 -20.04
C CYS A 19 -17.60 -14.93 -21.27
N GLY A 20 -16.49 -15.08 -21.99
CA GLY A 20 -16.19 -14.28 -23.18
C GLY A 20 -16.07 -12.79 -22.89
N ARG A 21 -15.54 -12.42 -21.71
CA ARG A 21 -15.41 -11.04 -21.23
C ARG A 21 -16.77 -10.33 -20.98
N ARG A 22 -17.83 -11.10 -20.70
CA ARG A 22 -19.16 -10.57 -20.33
C ARG A 22 -19.36 -10.57 -18.82
N ALA A 23 -19.20 -9.41 -18.19
CA ALA A 23 -19.25 -9.27 -16.72
C ALA A 23 -20.60 -9.63 -16.08
N LYS A 24 -21.74 -9.46 -16.78
CA LYS A 24 -23.06 -9.88 -16.26
C LYS A 24 -23.16 -11.40 -16.15
N SER A 25 -22.82 -12.10 -17.24
CA SER A 25 -22.76 -13.56 -17.28
C SER A 25 -21.76 -14.11 -16.26
N ALA A 26 -20.59 -13.46 -16.14
CA ALA A 26 -19.57 -13.82 -15.16
C ALA A 26 -20.09 -13.72 -13.72
N ALA A 27 -20.83 -12.66 -13.37
CA ALA A 27 -21.41 -12.53 -12.03
C ALA A 27 -22.46 -13.62 -11.75
N ARG A 28 -23.25 -14.00 -12.76
CA ARG A 28 -24.22 -15.11 -12.64
C ARG A 28 -23.53 -16.45 -12.45
N LEU A 29 -22.55 -16.76 -13.31
CA LEU A 29 -21.78 -18.00 -13.25
C LEU A 29 -20.96 -18.11 -11.95
N TYR A 30 -20.45 -16.99 -11.42
CA TYR A 30 -19.77 -16.95 -10.13
C TYR A 30 -20.70 -17.39 -9.00
N ARG A 31 -21.96 -16.91 -9.00
CA ARG A 31 -22.96 -17.32 -8.00
C ARG A 31 -23.35 -18.79 -8.14
N GLU A 32 -23.47 -19.29 -9.37
CA GLU A 32 -23.77 -20.71 -9.62
C GLU A 32 -22.65 -21.63 -9.13
N ARG A 33 -21.38 -21.24 -9.29
CA ARG A 33 -20.22 -22.05 -8.88
C ARG A 33 -19.86 -21.93 -7.40
N PHE A 34 -20.10 -20.77 -6.83
CA PHE A 34 -19.83 -20.47 -5.43
C PHE A 34 -21.16 -20.03 -4.80
N PRO A 35 -22.06 -20.98 -4.48
CA PRO A 35 -23.35 -20.66 -3.87
C PRO A 35 -23.16 -20.10 -2.45
N GLU A 36 -22.12 -20.54 -1.76
CA GLU A 36 -21.77 -20.05 -0.43
C GLU A 36 -20.94 -18.76 -0.49
N GLY A 37 -21.28 -17.81 0.36
CA GLY A 37 -20.48 -16.61 0.61
C GLY A 37 -20.86 -15.39 -0.22
N ARG A 38 -19.90 -14.46 -0.36
CA ARG A 38 -20.17 -13.14 -0.93
C ARG A 38 -20.07 -13.19 -2.45
N HIS A 39 -21.11 -12.73 -3.14
CA HIS A 39 -21.07 -12.67 -4.60
C HIS A 39 -20.61 -11.30 -5.12
N PRO A 40 -19.65 -11.24 -6.06
CA PRO A 40 -19.25 -10.00 -6.68
C PRO A 40 -20.33 -9.48 -7.64
N ALA A 41 -20.64 -8.19 -7.54
CA ALA A 41 -21.43 -7.51 -8.54
C ALA A 41 -20.64 -7.35 -9.86
N ARG A 42 -21.35 -7.16 -10.97
CA ARG A 42 -20.77 -6.83 -12.30
C ARG A 42 -19.68 -5.76 -12.21
N GLN A 43 -19.94 -4.69 -11.45
CA GLN A 43 -19.01 -3.57 -11.31
C GLN A 43 -17.71 -3.96 -10.60
N THR A 44 -17.77 -4.90 -9.63
CA THR A 44 -16.58 -5.41 -8.95
C THR A 44 -15.68 -6.17 -9.93
N ILE A 45 -16.27 -7.07 -10.72
CA ILE A 45 -15.53 -7.85 -11.73
C ILE A 45 -14.83 -6.91 -12.72
N LEU A 46 -15.53 -5.89 -13.22
CA LEU A 46 -14.92 -4.91 -14.12
C LEU A 46 -13.79 -4.14 -13.46
N LYS A 47 -13.94 -3.70 -12.20
CA LYS A 47 -12.86 -3.02 -11.47
C LYS A 47 -11.63 -3.91 -11.30
N VAL A 48 -11.81 -5.21 -11.05
CA VAL A 48 -10.72 -6.19 -10.96
C VAL A 48 -10.02 -6.34 -12.29
N VAL A 49 -10.77 -6.52 -13.38
CA VAL A 49 -10.22 -6.66 -14.74
C VAL A 49 -9.47 -5.41 -15.16
N THR A 50 -10.07 -4.22 -15.00
CA THR A 50 -9.42 -2.94 -15.35
C THR A 50 -8.12 -2.78 -14.58
N ARG A 51 -8.15 -2.99 -13.26
CA ARG A 51 -6.95 -2.91 -12.42
C ARG A 51 -5.87 -3.90 -12.83
N PHE A 52 -6.26 -5.14 -13.12
CA PHE A 52 -5.32 -6.18 -13.55
C PHE A 52 -4.66 -5.80 -14.86
N ARG A 53 -5.42 -5.23 -15.81
CA ARG A 53 -4.86 -4.73 -17.08
C ARG A 53 -3.92 -3.54 -16.91
N GLU A 54 -4.24 -2.62 -15.99
CA GLU A 54 -3.43 -1.42 -15.75
C GLU A 54 -2.15 -1.70 -14.97
N THR A 55 -2.20 -2.64 -14.01
CA THR A 55 -1.12 -2.79 -13.00
C THR A 55 -0.55 -4.20 -12.90
N GLY A 56 -1.12 -5.19 -13.58
CA GLY A 56 -0.75 -6.60 -13.46
C GLY A 56 -1.12 -7.22 -12.10
N CYS A 57 -1.83 -6.49 -11.22
CA CYS A 57 -2.11 -6.92 -9.85
C CYS A 57 -3.61 -6.88 -9.54
N VAL A 58 -4.13 -7.97 -8.96
CA VAL A 58 -5.54 -8.08 -8.55
C VAL A 58 -5.85 -7.41 -7.22
N THR A 59 -4.86 -7.30 -6.33
CA THR A 59 -5.00 -6.68 -5.03
C THR A 59 -4.71 -5.18 -5.07
N SER A 60 -5.30 -4.42 -4.15
CA SER A 60 -4.82 -3.07 -3.88
C SER A 60 -3.40 -3.13 -3.33
N ARG A 61 -2.42 -2.50 -4.01
CA ARG A 61 -1.12 -2.23 -3.38
C ARG A 61 -1.38 -1.49 -2.07
N PRO A 62 -0.77 -1.89 -0.95
CA PRO A 62 -0.81 -1.07 0.26
C PRO A 62 -0.43 0.35 -0.13
N ARG A 63 -1.20 1.35 0.32
CA ARG A 63 -0.73 2.73 0.22
C ARG A 63 0.52 2.77 1.08
N VAL A 64 1.69 2.64 0.46
CA VAL A 64 2.96 2.88 1.13
C VAL A 64 2.82 4.30 1.65
N ARG A 65 2.70 4.46 2.97
CA ARG A 65 2.67 5.78 3.57
C ARG A 65 3.93 6.46 3.06
N LYS A 66 3.77 7.61 2.39
CA LYS A 66 4.92 8.45 2.09
C LYS A 66 5.66 8.62 3.42
N PRO A 67 6.96 8.30 3.50
CA PRO A 67 7.71 8.54 4.72
C PRO A 67 7.41 9.97 5.16
N ARG A 68 6.96 10.15 6.40
CA ARG A 68 6.81 11.50 6.94
C ARG A 68 8.23 12.04 6.92
N ASN A 69 8.48 13.05 6.09
CA ASN A 69 9.69 13.84 6.21
C ASN A 69 9.63 14.43 7.62
N VAL A 70 10.33 13.82 8.58
CA VAL A 70 10.54 14.43 9.88
C VAL A 70 11.25 15.76 9.59
N GLY A 71 10.62 16.85 10.01
CA GLY A 71 10.98 18.19 9.59
C GLY A 71 12.45 18.47 9.86
N ARG A 72 13.10 19.06 8.85
CA ARG A 72 14.54 19.38 8.71
C ARG A 72 15.40 18.22 8.22
N LYS A 73 15.93 18.37 7.00
CA LYS A 73 17.09 17.60 6.50
C LYS A 73 18.25 17.91 7.44
N VAL A 74 18.54 17.01 8.36
CA VAL A 74 19.83 17.02 9.05
C VAL A 74 20.86 16.72 7.98
N GLN A 75 21.76 17.65 7.74
CA GLN A 75 22.83 17.44 6.77
C GLN A 75 23.79 16.40 7.37
N PRO A 76 24.35 15.48 6.57
CA PRO A 76 25.26 14.46 7.08
C PRO A 76 26.45 15.07 7.84
N GLU A 77 26.84 16.30 7.49
CA GLU A 77 27.87 17.09 8.17
C GLU A 77 27.48 17.44 9.62
N ASP A 78 26.20 17.73 9.90
CA ASP A 78 25.72 18.03 11.26
C ASP A 78 25.76 16.79 12.16
N VAL A 79 25.50 15.61 11.58
CA VAL A 79 25.59 14.32 12.28
C VAL A 79 27.05 13.97 12.57
N LEU A 80 27.94 14.21 11.62
CA LEU A 80 29.38 14.00 11.78
C LEU A 80 29.95 14.94 12.85
N ALA A 81 29.62 16.23 12.81
CA ALA A 81 30.06 17.20 13.82
C ALA A 81 29.61 16.79 15.24
N TYR A 82 28.37 16.30 15.38
CA TYR A 82 27.86 15.79 16.66
C TYR A 82 28.62 14.55 17.15
N ALA A 83 28.90 13.59 16.25
CA ALA A 83 29.65 12.37 16.60
C ALA A 83 31.08 12.68 17.04
N PHE A 84 31.75 13.63 16.36
CA PHE A 84 33.08 14.11 16.76
C PHE A 84 33.06 14.86 18.10
N ALA A 85 32.01 15.62 18.39
CA ALA A 85 31.84 16.30 19.68
C ALA A 85 31.50 15.34 20.83
N HIS A 86 30.90 14.18 20.53
CA HIS A 86 30.43 13.20 21.53
C HIS A 86 30.85 11.76 21.20
N PRO A 87 32.16 11.43 21.30
CA PRO A 87 32.74 10.16 20.84
C PRO A 87 32.31 8.91 21.62
N GLN A 88 31.60 9.06 22.75
CA GLN A 88 31.10 7.95 23.58
C GLN A 88 29.57 7.78 23.50
N SER A 89 28.89 8.54 22.64
CA SER A 89 27.43 8.46 22.52
C SER A 89 27.02 7.31 21.59
N ASN A 90 26.43 6.26 22.16
CA ASN A 90 25.93 5.09 21.42
C ASN A 90 24.46 5.23 20.96
N SER A 91 23.85 6.42 21.07
CA SER A 91 22.42 6.59 20.79
C SER A 91 22.14 6.90 19.31
N PRO A 92 21.17 6.22 18.65
CA PRO A 92 20.74 6.52 17.28
C PRO A 92 19.85 7.78 17.18
N GLU A 93 19.89 8.66 18.19
CA GLU A 93 19.03 9.85 18.34
C GLU A 93 19.73 11.23 18.11
N PRO A 94 20.76 11.39 17.24
CA PRO A 94 21.35 12.70 16.99
C PRO A 94 20.34 13.69 16.38
N SER A 95 19.33 13.17 15.67
CA SER A 95 18.30 13.99 15.01
C SER A 95 17.39 14.75 15.98
N LEU A 96 17.04 14.19 17.15
CA LEU A 96 16.24 14.90 18.17
C LEU A 96 17.06 15.97 18.90
N ALA A 97 18.35 15.73 19.15
CA ALA A 97 19.22 16.66 19.84
C ALA A 97 19.52 17.91 19.00
N ILE A 98 19.83 17.73 17.71
CA ILE A 98 20.10 18.83 16.76
C ILE A 98 18.86 19.72 16.57
N ASN A 99 17.65 19.15 16.65
CA ASN A 99 16.40 19.91 16.54
C ASN A 99 16.06 20.75 17.78
N LYS A 100 16.59 20.43 18.96
CA LYS A 100 16.33 21.17 20.22
C LYS A 100 17.26 22.39 20.43
N GLY A 101 18.28 22.59 19.59
CA GLY A 101 19.27 23.67 19.72
C GLY A 101 18.78 25.11 19.46
N SER A 102 17.47 25.33 19.33
CA SER A 102 16.88 26.66 19.07
C SER A 102 15.90 27.10 20.17
N THR A 103 16.27 26.91 21.44
CA THR A 103 15.70 27.71 22.53
C THR A 103 16.73 28.74 22.96
N ARG A 104 16.57 29.96 22.45
CA ARG A 104 17.18 31.17 23.02
C ARG A 104 16.85 31.21 24.51
N TYR A 105 17.87 31.25 25.36
CA TYR A 105 17.77 31.98 26.61
C TYR A 105 18.51 33.30 26.42
N LYS A 106 17.84 34.39 26.80
CA LYS A 106 18.35 35.76 26.82
C LYS A 106 19.49 35.87 27.82
#